data_AF-A0A9P4H789-F1
#
_entry.id   AF-A0A9P4H789-F1
#
_cell.length_a   1.000
_cell.length_b   1.000
_cell.length_c   1.000
_cell.angle_alpha   90.00
_cell.angle_beta   90.00
_cell.angle_gamma   90.00
#
_symmetry.space_group_name_H-M   'P 1'
#
loop_
_entity.id
_entity.type
_entity.pdbx_description
1 polymer ?
#
loop_
_entity_poly.entity_id
_entity_poly.type
_entity_poly.pdbx_seq_one_letter_code
_entity_poly.pdbx_strand_id
1 'polypeptide(L)'
;MNPDPFAISMRASAKAAQTAAGYDNDQFDRFKVITAETAKQFVEKNPGATSWRSIGANVRERLRNEVNAAMAEEEIPNIAQDVFKWRMDQAIRNAVKAGK
;
A
#
# COMPACT_ATOMS: atom_id res chain seq x y z
N MET A 1 -9.41 -26.25 -1.67
CA MET A 1 -9.48 -24.79 -1.89
C MET A 1 -8.22 -24.21 -1.26
N ASN A 2 -7.21 -23.91 -2.06
CA ASN A 2 -6.04 -23.19 -1.54
C ASN A 2 -6.48 -21.74 -1.34
N PRO A 3 -6.43 -21.16 -0.13
CA PRO A 3 -6.56 -19.73 -0.01
C PRO A 3 -5.40 -19.12 -0.82
N ASP A 4 -5.72 -18.15 -1.67
CA ASP A 4 -4.73 -17.35 -2.37
C ASP A 4 -3.67 -16.92 -1.34
N PRO A 5 -2.37 -17.25 -1.53
CA PRO A 5 -1.33 -17.02 -0.51
C PRO A 5 -1.19 -15.53 -0.12
N PHE A 6 -1.79 -14.64 -0.91
CA PHE A 6 -1.77 -13.21 -0.70
C PHE A 6 -3.05 -12.63 -0.07
N ALA A 7 -4.09 -13.43 0.14
CA ALA A 7 -5.36 -12.97 0.68
C ALA A 7 -5.24 -12.57 2.17
N ILE A 8 -5.08 -11.27 2.43
CA ILE A 8 -5.07 -10.72 3.79
C ILE A 8 -6.33 -9.91 4.10
N SER A 9 -6.80 -10.03 5.34
CA SER A 9 -7.89 -9.20 5.85
C SER A 9 -7.47 -7.73 5.93
N MET A 10 -8.40 -6.80 5.70
CA MET A 10 -8.17 -5.37 5.96
C MET A 10 -7.82 -5.07 7.43
N ARG A 11 -8.13 -5.98 8.35
CA ARG A 11 -7.79 -5.89 9.78
C ARG A 11 -6.52 -6.67 10.14
N ALA A 12 -5.81 -7.23 9.15
CA ALA A 12 -4.58 -7.95 9.39
C ALA A 12 -3.55 -7.05 10.10
N SER A 13 -2.75 -7.64 10.98
CA SER A 13 -1.62 -6.95 11.60
C SER A 13 -0.51 -6.71 10.57
N ALA A 14 0.39 -5.77 10.87
CA ALA A 14 1.57 -5.54 10.05
C ALA A 14 2.41 -6.80 9.87
N LYS A 15 2.51 -7.64 10.92
CA LYS A 15 3.26 -8.91 10.84
C LYS A 15 2.60 -9.91 9.89
N ALA A 16 1.27 -10.02 9.91
CA ALA A 16 0.55 -10.90 8.98
C ALA A 16 0.69 -10.41 7.53
N ALA A 17 0.64 -9.09 7.31
CA ALA A 17 0.86 -8.49 6.00
C ALA A 17 2.29 -8.72 5.49
N GLN A 18 3.30 -8.59 6.35
CA GLN A 18 4.70 -8.88 6.03
C GLN A 18 4.89 -10.34 5.61
N THR A 19 4.37 -11.28 6.41
CA THR A 19 4.46 -12.72 6.11
C THR A 19 3.77 -13.06 4.80
N ALA A 20 2.59 -12.49 4.53
CA ALA A 20 1.87 -12.71 3.28
C ALA A 20 2.59 -12.10 2.06
N ALA A 21 3.33 -11.00 2.25
CA ALA A 21 4.16 -10.41 1.20
C ALA A 21 5.46 -11.18 0.95
N GLY A 22 5.88 -12.05 1.87
CA GLY A 22 7.17 -12.72 1.80
C GLY A 22 8.37 -11.78 2.00
N TYR A 23 8.15 -10.61 2.60
CA TYR A 23 9.19 -9.61 2.81
C TYR A 23 9.97 -9.86 4.10
N ASP A 24 11.28 -9.61 4.06
CA ASP A 24 12.08 -9.43 5.26
C ASP A 24 11.73 -8.11 5.98
N ASN A 25 12.44 -7.78 7.06
CA ASN A 25 12.15 -6.57 7.84
C ASN A 25 12.49 -5.29 7.08
N ASP A 26 13.63 -5.27 6.38
CA ASP A 26 14.11 -4.08 5.68
C ASP A 26 13.21 -3.79 4.47
N GLN A 27 12.90 -4.82 3.68
CA GLN A 27 11.95 -4.75 2.57
C GLN A 27 10.57 -4.25 3.03
N PHE A 28 10.07 -4.75 4.16
CA PHE A 28 8.78 -4.36 4.68
C PHE A 28 8.75 -2.93 5.23
N ASP A 29 9.84 -2.47 5.84
CA ASP A 29 9.96 -1.09 6.30
C ASP A 29 10.09 -0.12 5.13
N ARG A 30 10.88 -0.43 4.09
CA ARG A 30 10.92 0.36 2.86
C ARG A 30 9.58 0.40 2.14
N PHE A 31 8.90 -0.75 2.03
CA PHE A 31 7.52 -0.81 1.54
C PHE A 31 6.59 0.14 2.31
N LYS A 32 6.67 0.17 3.65
CA LYS A 32 5.85 1.08 4.47
C LYS A 32 6.18 2.55 4.23
N VAL A 33 7.45 2.90 4.05
CA VAL A 33 7.90 4.27 3.75
C VAL A 33 7.39 4.70 2.37
N ILE A 34 7.70 3.93 1.33
CA ILE A 34 7.28 4.21 -0.06
C ILE A 34 5.77 4.42 -0.12
N THR A 35 4.98 3.51 0.44
CA THR A 35 3.51 3.64 0.43
C THR A 35 2.98 4.82 1.24
N ALA A 36 3.68 5.25 2.31
CA ALA A 36 3.30 6.45 3.06
C ALA A 36 3.54 7.71 2.23
N GLU A 37 4.69 7.81 1.57
CA GLU A 37 5.06 8.94 0.71
C GLU A 37 4.12 9.04 -0.50
N THR A 38 3.89 7.93 -1.21
CA THR A 38 2.94 7.87 -2.31
C THR A 38 1.55 8.30 -1.88
N ALA A 39 1.04 7.80 -0.74
CA ALA A 39 -0.27 8.19 -0.24
C ALA A 39 -0.34 9.67 0.16
N LYS A 40 0.71 10.22 0.78
CA LYS A 40 0.79 11.63 1.14
C LYS A 40 0.73 12.52 -0.11
N GLN A 41 1.62 12.28 -1.07
CA GLN A 41 1.65 13.04 -2.33
C GLN A 41 0.33 12.92 -3.09
N PHE A 42 -0.29 11.74 -3.07
CA PHE A 42 -1.58 11.52 -3.71
C PHE A 42 -2.70 12.35 -3.06
N VAL A 43 -2.81 12.36 -1.72
CA VAL A 43 -3.82 13.12 -0.98
C VAL A 43 -3.61 14.63 -1.13
N GLU A 44 -2.36 15.11 -1.10
CA GLU A 44 -2.03 16.52 -1.34
C GLU A 44 -2.50 17.00 -2.72
N LYS A 45 -2.33 16.16 -3.75
CA LYS A 45 -2.78 16.45 -5.12
C LYS A 45 -4.28 16.21 -5.32
N ASN A 46 -4.92 15.45 -4.45
CA ASN A 46 -6.32 15.02 -4.56
C ASN A 46 -7.04 15.16 -3.21
N PRO A 47 -7.35 16.39 -2.75
CA PRO A 47 -7.94 16.62 -1.43
C PRO A 47 -9.34 15.96 -1.25
N GLY A 48 -10.04 15.61 -2.34
CA GLY A 48 -11.28 14.85 -2.30
C GLY A 48 -11.12 13.35 -2.00
N ALA A 49 -9.90 12.82 -2.05
CA ALA A 49 -9.63 11.41 -1.81
C ALA A 49 -9.49 11.11 -0.32
N THR A 50 -10.62 10.84 0.34
CA THR A 50 -10.67 10.62 1.79
C THR A 50 -10.45 9.17 2.22
N SER A 51 -10.55 8.21 1.29
CA SER A 51 -10.37 6.77 1.59
C SER A 51 -9.95 5.98 0.35
N TRP A 52 -9.38 4.78 0.54
CA TRP A 52 -9.05 3.90 -0.60
C TRP A 52 -10.28 3.57 -1.46
N ARG A 53 -11.45 3.42 -0.82
CA ARG A 53 -12.72 3.11 -1.51
C ARG A 53 -13.21 4.22 -2.43
N SER A 54 -12.90 5.49 -2.14
CA SER A 54 -13.30 6.62 -2.99
C SER A 54 -12.42 6.80 -4.23
N ILE A 55 -11.28 6.11 -4.31
CA ILE A 55 -10.33 6.20 -5.42
C ILE A 55 -10.77 5.25 -6.55
N GLY A 56 -10.79 5.72 -7.79
CA GLY A 56 -11.12 4.90 -8.97
C GLY A 56 -10.12 3.76 -9.22
N ALA A 57 -10.58 2.67 -9.83
CA ALA A 57 -9.74 1.48 -10.06
C ALA A 57 -8.49 1.79 -10.91
N ASN A 58 -8.63 2.62 -11.94
CA ASN A 58 -7.53 3.12 -12.77
C ASN A 58 -6.45 3.85 -11.95
N VAL A 59 -6.87 4.68 -10.99
CA VAL A 59 -5.94 5.41 -10.12
C VAL A 59 -5.27 4.45 -9.12
N ARG A 60 -6.02 3.48 -8.58
CA ARG A 60 -5.44 2.46 -7.68
C ARG A 60 -4.36 1.63 -8.39
N GLU A 61 -4.60 1.24 -9.64
CA GLU A 61 -3.61 0.51 -10.46
C GLU A 61 -2.38 1.37 -10.75
N ARG A 62 -2.58 2.64 -11.12
CA ARG A 62 -1.47 3.59 -11.29
C ARG A 62 -0.63 3.72 -10.02
N LEU A 63 -1.25 3.91 -8.85
CA LEU A 63 -0.53 4.00 -7.58
C LEU A 63 0.23 2.71 -7.26
N ARG A 64 -0.31 1.55 -7.64
CA ARG A 64 0.38 0.26 -7.48
C ARG A 64 1.63 0.20 -8.35
N ASN A 65 1.52 0.64 -9.59
CA ASN A 65 2.66 0.67 -10.51
C ASN A 65 3.73 1.65 -10.05
N GLU A 66 3.35 2.82 -9.53
CA GLU A 66 4.28 3.79 -8.94
C GLU A 66 5.02 3.19 -7.72
N VAL A 67 4.31 2.51 -6.82
CA VAL A 67 4.92 1.84 -5.66
C VAL A 67 5.84 0.70 -6.10
N ASN A 68 5.40 -0.17 -7.02
CA ASN A 68 6.22 -1.27 -7.51
C ASN A 68 7.48 -0.77 -8.24
N ALA A 69 7.38 0.33 -8.99
CA ALA A 69 8.54 0.94 -9.63
C ALA A 69 9.57 1.42 -8.59
N ALA A 70 9.13 2.14 -7.57
CA ALA A 70 10.00 2.57 -6.47
C ALA A 70 10.59 1.40 -5.68
N MET A 71 9.83 0.31 -5.49
CA MET A 71 10.33 -0.90 -4.85
C MET A 71 11.37 -1.64 -5.70
N ALA A 72 11.19 -1.66 -7.02
CA ALA A 72 12.13 -2.29 -7.95
C ALA A 72 13.47 -1.54 -8.02
N GLU A 73 13.48 -0.21 -7.83
CA GLU A 73 14.71 0.58 -7.70
C GLU A 73 15.55 0.16 -6.47
N GLU A 74 14.90 -0.39 -5.44
CA GLU A 74 15.54 -0.91 -4.22
C GLU A 74 15.70 -2.45 -4.25
N GLU A 75 15.55 -3.09 -5.42
CA GLU A 75 15.61 -4.55 -5.59
C GLU A 75 14.59 -5.34 -4.75
N ILE A 76 13.48 -4.70 -4.36
CA ILE A 76 12.43 -5.32 -3.56
C ILE A 76 11.40 -5.98 -4.50
N PRO A 77 10.95 -7.23 -4.22
CA PRO A 77 9.95 -7.90 -5.04
C PRO A 77 8.63 -7.11 -5.15
N ASN A 78 7.94 -7.29 -6.27
CA ASN A 78 6.64 -6.65 -6.51
C ASN A 78 5.59 -7.07 -5.49
N ILE A 79 4.73 -6.12 -5.12
CA ILE A 79 3.69 -6.37 -4.14
C ILE A 79 2.41 -6.98 -4.72
N ALA A 80 1.86 -7.94 -4.00
CA ALA A 80 0.53 -8.50 -4.23
C ALA A 80 -0.58 -7.48 -3.97
N GLN A 81 -1.66 -7.58 -4.74
CA GLN A 81 -2.75 -6.60 -4.73
C GLN A 81 -3.43 -6.46 -3.36
N ASP A 82 -3.58 -7.54 -2.61
CA ASP A 82 -4.27 -7.54 -1.32
C ASP A 82 -3.45 -6.88 -0.22
N VAL A 83 -2.14 -7.13 -0.17
CA VAL A 83 -1.22 -6.46 0.77
C VAL A 83 -1.13 -4.97 0.43
N PHE A 84 -1.05 -4.65 -0.86
CA PHE A 84 -1.06 -3.26 -1.32
C PHE A 84 -2.35 -2.52 -0.92
N LYS A 85 -3.52 -3.13 -1.15
CA LYS A 85 -4.82 -2.58 -0.76
C LYS A 85 -4.92 -2.36 0.74
N TRP A 86 -4.52 -3.35 1.55
CA TRP A 86 -4.48 -3.25 3.01
C TRP A 86 -3.63 -2.06 3.47
N ARG A 87 -2.45 -1.89 2.87
CA ARG A 87 -1.51 -0.83 3.24
C ARG A 87 -2.01 0.55 2.83
N MET A 88 -2.46 0.70 1.58
CA MET A 88 -2.88 2.00 1.03
C MET A 88 -4.13 2.54 1.73
N ASP A 89 -5.09 1.68 2.12
CA ASP A 89 -6.25 2.13 2.91
C ASP A 89 -5.85 2.76 4.24
N GLN A 90 -4.82 2.23 4.91
CA GLN A 90 -4.28 2.84 6.13
C GLN A 90 -3.46 4.09 5.83
N ALA A 91 -2.60 4.06 4.81
CA ALA A 91 -1.71 5.17 4.45
C ALA A 91 -2.50 6.44 4.09
N ILE A 92 -3.53 6.30 3.25
CA ILE A 92 -4.38 7.43 2.84
C ILE A 92 -5.13 8.00 4.03
N ARG A 93 -5.73 7.16 4.89
CA ARG A 93 -6.44 7.64 6.08
C ARG A 93 -5.50 8.41 7.01
N ASN A 94 -4.26 7.95 7.16
CA ASN A 94 -3.26 8.62 7.98
C ASN A 94 -2.83 9.96 7.35
N ALA A 95 -2.59 10.00 6.03
CA ALA A 95 -2.25 11.23 5.32
C ALA A 95 -3.37 12.27 5.40
N VAL A 96 -4.63 11.87 5.19
CA VAL A 96 -5.80 12.76 5.32
C VAL A 96 -5.93 13.30 6.74
N LYS A 97 -5.61 12.51 7.77
CA LYS A 97 -5.64 12.97 9.17
C LYS A 97 -4.50 13.93 9.49
N ALA A 98 -3.30 13.70 8.95
CA ALA A 98 -2.12 14.53 9.22
C ALA A 98 -2.14 15.88 8.49
N GLY A 99 -2.88 15.98 7.38
CA GLY A 99 -3.09 17.24 6.64
C GLY A 99 -4.28 18.08 7.12
N LYS A 100 -5.00 17.65 8.17
CA LYS A 100 -6.03 18.42 8.85
C LYS A 100 -5.44 19.11 10.08
#